data_AF-A0A4S2F9L0-F1
#
_entry.id   AF-A0A4S2F9L0-F1
#
_cell.length_a   1.000
_cell.length_b   1.000
_cell.length_c   1.000
_cell.angle_alpha   90.00
_cell.angle_beta   90.00
_cell.angle_gamma   90.00
#
_symmetry.space_group_name_H-M   'P 1'
#
loop_
_entity.id
_entity.type
_entity.pdbx_description
1 polymer ?
#
loop_
_entity_poly.entity_id
_entity_poly.type
_entity_poly.pdbx_seq_one_letter_code
_entity_poly.pdbx_strand_id
1 'polypeptide(L)'
;MNNIQVNDLMDVYGSLLTSRQQEIMDLYTKEDLSYSEIAQELGISRTAVMDAVHKSVQLLEKYEKNIKFLQFKTEIYSIIELSVTLEECKRSLNELLTLQQEE
;
A
#
# COMPACT_ATOMS: atom_id res chain seq x y z
N MET A 1 -0.49 5.97 -13.48
CA MET A 1 -0.30 5.09 -12.32
C MET A 1 -0.06 6.02 -11.13
N ASN A 2 -1.05 6.19 -10.26
CA ASN A 2 -0.90 7.02 -9.06
C ASN A 2 0.28 6.46 -8.25
N ASN A 3 1.16 7.35 -7.80
CA ASN A 3 2.35 6.97 -7.04
C ASN A 3 1.91 6.61 -5.63
N ILE A 4 1.46 5.37 -5.43
CA ILE A 4 1.05 4.85 -4.13
C ILE A 4 2.30 4.70 -3.28
N GLN A 5 2.31 5.31 -2.10
CA GLN A 5 3.48 5.25 -1.24
C GLN A 5 3.61 3.86 -0.62
N VAL A 6 4.85 3.43 -0.40
CA VAL A 6 5.16 2.16 0.27
C VAL A 6 4.51 2.09 1.66
N ASN A 7 4.35 3.24 2.32
CA ASN A 7 3.67 3.34 3.62
C ASN A 7 2.19 2.96 3.52
N ASP A 8 1.46 3.46 2.51
CA ASP A 8 0.05 3.10 2.30
C ASP A 8 -0.10 1.60 2.01
N LEU A 9 0.82 1.04 1.22
CA LEU A 9 0.87 -0.39 0.93
C LEU A 9 1.14 -1.22 2.19
N MET A 10 2.03 -0.75 3.07
CA MET A 10 2.32 -1.40 4.34
C MET A 10 1.13 -1.37 5.30
N ASP A 11 0.38 -0.26 5.36
CA ASP A 11 -0.80 -0.15 6.22
C ASP A 11 -1.90 -1.13 5.83
N VAL A 12 -2.04 -1.41 4.52
CA VAL A 12 -3.11 -2.31 4.01
C VAL A 12 -2.64 -3.76 3.93
N TYR A 13 -1.44 -4.00 3.40
CA TYR A 13 -0.99 -5.34 3.03
C TYR A 13 0.19 -5.85 3.86
N GLY A 14 0.73 -5.06 4.80
CA GLY A 14 1.91 -5.44 5.58
C GLY A 14 1.73 -6.75 6.37
N SER A 15 0.51 -7.05 6.81
CA SER A 15 0.17 -8.31 7.50
C SER A 15 0.24 -9.57 6.62
N LEU A 16 0.32 -9.42 5.30
CA LEU A 16 0.48 -10.51 4.34
C LEU A 16 1.94 -10.89 4.11
N LEU A 17 2.88 -10.04 4.56
CA LEU A 17 4.30 -10.33 4.52
C LEU A 17 4.67 -11.41 5.55
N THR A 18 5.79 -12.09 5.33
CA THR A 18 6.36 -12.92 6.40
C THR A 18 6.82 -12.05 7.57
N SER A 19 6.84 -12.61 8.80
CA SER A 19 7.25 -11.84 9.99
C SER A 19 8.60 -11.15 9.83
N ARG A 20 9.56 -11.80 9.16
CA ARG A 20 10.89 -11.21 8.91
C ARG A 20 10.85 -10.04 7.91
N GLN A 21 10.03 -10.15 6.87
CA GLN A 21 9.83 -9.06 5.92
C GLN A 21 9.10 -7.89 6.58
N GLN A 22 8.08 -8.17 7.38
CA GLN A 22 7.33 -7.16 8.10
C GLN A 22 8.21 -6.40 9.10
N GLU A 23 9.05 -7.10 9.87
CA GLU A 23 10.01 -6.47 10.79
C GLU A 23 10.96 -5.51 10.06
N ILE A 24 11.56 -5.95 8.94
CA ILE A 24 12.47 -5.11 8.14
C ILE A 24 11.72 -3.91 7.54
N MET A 25 10.51 -4.13 7.03
CA MET A 25 9.71 -3.07 6.43
C MET A 25 9.22 -2.07 7.45
N ASP A 26 8.84 -2.49 8.66
CA ASP A 26 8.42 -1.59 9.74
C ASP A 26 9.57 -0.66 10.17
N LEU A 27 10.79 -1.18 10.28
CA LEU A 27 11.97 -0.34 10.54
C LEU A 27 12.23 0.66 9.40
N TYR A 28 11.96 0.26 8.16
CA TYR A 28 12.13 1.13 6.99
C TYR A 28 11.04 2.19 6.85
N THR A 29 9.78 1.86 7.12
CA THR A 29 8.63 2.74 6.84
C THR A 29 8.14 3.52 8.07
N LYS A 30 8.11 2.89 9.26
CA LYS A 30 7.59 3.50 10.49
C LYS A 30 8.69 4.23 11.26
N GLU A 31 9.87 3.62 11.33
CA GLU A 31 11.01 4.16 12.08
C GLU A 31 11.97 4.99 11.20
N ASP A 32 11.70 5.08 9.89
CA ASP A 32 12.49 5.84 8.89
C ASP A 32 14.00 5.51 8.91
N LEU A 33 14.34 4.27 9.26
CA LEU A 33 15.74 3.82 9.31
C LEU A 33 16.29 3.58 7.90
N SER A 34 17.53 4.00 7.68
CA SER A 34 18.28 3.65 6.49
C SER A 34 18.63 2.17 6.44
N TYR A 35 18.93 1.64 5.25
CA TYR A 35 19.35 0.24 5.11
C TYR A 35 20.60 -0.11 5.93
N SER A 36 21.46 0.87 6.20
CA SER A 36 22.65 0.68 7.03
C SER A 36 22.30 0.56 8.51
N GLU A 37 21.36 1.38 9.00
CA GLU A 37 20.88 1.33 10.39
C GLU A 37 20.12 0.03 10.65
N ILE A 38 19.24 -0.38 9.74
CA ILE A 38 18.52 -1.66 9.83
C ILE A 38 19.50 -2.84 9.81
N ALA A 39 20.53 -2.79 8.96
CA ALA A 39 21.55 -3.83 8.89
C ALA A 39 22.31 -3.97 10.21
N GLN A 40 22.64 -2.84 10.85
CA GLN A 40 23.29 -2.79 12.14
C GLN A 40 22.38 -3.34 13.25
N GLU A 41 21.12 -2.88 13.31
CA GLU A 41 20.13 -3.27 14.32
C GLU A 41 19.86 -4.79 14.28
N LEU A 42 19.72 -5.33 13.06
CA LEU A 42 19.36 -6.74 12.85
C LEU A 42 20.56 -7.68 12.68
N GLY A 43 21.79 -7.17 12.72
CA GLY A 43 23.02 -7.96 12.55
C GLY A 43 23.14 -8.66 11.20
N ILE A 44 22.60 -8.06 10.12
CA ILE A 44 22.62 -8.62 8.76
C ILE A 44 23.35 -7.67 7.79
N SER A 45 23.59 -8.11 6.56
CA SER A 45 24.23 -7.25 5.57
C SER A 45 23.25 -6.20 5.01
N ARG A 46 23.78 -5.01 4.68
CA ARG A 46 23.01 -3.96 3.98
C ARG A 46 22.37 -4.46 2.69
N THR A 47 23.04 -5.34 1.95
CA THR A 47 22.49 -5.98 0.75
C THR A 47 21.29 -6.87 1.07
N ALA A 48 21.34 -7.63 2.17
CA ALA A 48 20.21 -8.44 2.61
C ALA A 48 18.99 -7.59 2.98
N VAL A 49 19.18 -6.45 3.65
CA VAL A 49 18.12 -5.47 3.93
C VAL A 49 17.52 -4.93 2.63
N MET A 50 18.38 -4.45 1.71
CA MET A 50 17.95 -3.90 0.43
C MET A 50 17.13 -4.91 -0.38
N ASP A 51 17.57 -6.17 -0.44
CA ASP A 51 16.85 -7.24 -1.14
C ASP A 51 15.50 -7.55 -0.47
N ALA A 52 15.46 -7.56 0.87
CA ALA A 52 14.25 -7.79 1.62
C ALA A 52 13.22 -6.68 1.39
N VAL A 53 13.64 -5.41 1.42
CA VAL A 53 12.78 -4.25 1.14
C VAL A 53 12.24 -4.32 -0.28
N HIS A 54 13.11 -4.47 -1.30
CA HIS A 54 12.66 -4.52 -2.69
C HIS A 54 11.67 -5.66 -2.96
N LYS A 55 11.93 -6.87 -2.45
CA LYS A 55 11.02 -8.01 -2.63
C LYS A 55 9.68 -7.79 -1.93
N SER A 56 9.69 -7.15 -0.76
CA SER A 56 8.47 -6.85 -0.02
C SER A 56 7.64 -5.80 -0.76
N VAL A 57 8.25 -4.72 -1.23
CA VAL A 57 7.57 -3.69 -2.05
C VAL A 57 6.91 -4.32 -3.29
N GLN A 58 7.65 -5.14 -4.05
CA GLN A 58 7.10 -5.83 -5.23
C GLN A 58 5.90 -6.72 -4.89
N LEU A 59 5.92 -7.36 -3.72
CA LEU A 59 4.83 -8.21 -3.28
C LEU A 59 3.59 -7.39 -2.90
N LEU A 60 3.79 -6.29 -2.18
CA LEU A 60 2.72 -5.36 -1.80
C LEU A 60 2.09 -4.70 -3.04
N GLU A 61 2.91 -4.25 -3.99
CA GLU A 61 2.44 -3.71 -5.28
C GLU A 61 1.64 -4.76 -6.07
N LYS A 62 2.05 -6.03 -6.02
CA LYS A 62 1.30 -7.13 -6.65
C LYS A 62 -0.05 -7.35 -5.97
N TYR A 63 -0.13 -7.24 -4.65
CA TYR A 63 -1.41 -7.30 -3.93
C TYR A 63 -2.32 -6.15 -4.35
N GLU A 64 -1.82 -4.91 -4.35
CA GLU A 64 -2.60 -3.75 -4.78
C GLU A 64 -3.04 -3.87 -6.24
N LYS A 65 -2.18 -4.37 -7.13
CA LYS A 65 -2.56 -4.58 -8.54
C LYS A 65 -3.76 -5.51 -8.70
N ASN A 66 -3.86 -6.53 -7.84
CA ASN A 66 -4.93 -7.54 -7.91
C ASN A 66 -6.18 -7.14 -7.13
N ILE A 67 -6.01 -6.43 -6.00
CA ILE A 67 -7.09 -6.11 -5.07
C ILE A 67 -7.64 -4.70 -5.31
N LYS A 68 -6.80 -3.77 -5.79
CA LYS A 68 -7.10 -2.36 -6.10
C LYS A 68 -7.72 -1.60 -4.92
N PHE A 69 -7.43 -2.00 -3.67
CA PHE A 69 -8.09 -1.44 -2.49
C PHE A 69 -7.73 0.03 -2.27
N LEU A 70 -6.45 0.41 -2.36
CA LEU A 70 -6.03 1.79 -2.17
C LEU A 70 -6.57 2.70 -3.28
N GLN A 71 -6.58 2.19 -4.51
CA GLN A 71 -7.25 2.88 -5.63
C GLN A 71 -8.72 3.15 -5.29
N PHE A 72 -9.47 2.11 -4.93
CA PHE A 72 -10.89 2.23 -4.63
C PHE A 72 -11.17 3.15 -3.44
N LYS A 73 -10.36 3.04 -2.38
CA LYS A 73 -10.40 3.94 -1.22
C LYS A 73 -10.24 5.40 -1.64
N THR A 74 -9.26 5.69 -2.51
CA THR A 74 -8.99 7.05 -3.01
C THR A 74 -10.16 7.58 -3.84
N GLU A 75 -10.73 6.74 -4.71
CA GLU A 75 -11.89 7.10 -5.53
C GLU A 75 -13.12 7.40 -4.66
N ILE A 76 -13.37 6.62 -3.62
CA ILE A 76 -14.46 6.88 -2.65
C ILE A 76 -14.27 8.23 -1.95
N TYR A 77 -13.08 8.51 -1.41
CA TYR A 77 -12.84 9.79 -0.73
C TYR A 77 -13.04 10.98 -1.67
N SER A 78 -12.58 10.88 -2.91
CA SER A 78 -12.82 11.90 -3.94
C SER A 78 -14.32 12.12 -4.20
N ILE A 79 -15.10 11.04 -4.31
CA ILE A 79 -16.56 11.14 -4.49
C ILE A 79 -17.20 11.87 -3.30
N ILE A 80 -16.82 11.49 -2.07
CA ILE A 80 -17.35 12.11 -0.85
C ILE A 80 -17.01 13.60 -0.82
N GLU A 81 -15.76 13.98 -1.11
CA GLU A 81 -15.30 15.37 -1.11
C GLU A 81 -15.96 16.23 -2.19
N LEU A 82 -16.22 15.66 -3.37
CA LEU A 82 -16.80 16.39 -4.51
C LEU A 82 -18.32 16.43 -4.50
N SER A 83 -18.98 15.48 -3.84
CA SER A 83 -20.44 15.42 -3.78
C SER A 83 -20.99 16.52 -2.88
N VAL A 84 -21.95 17.29 -3.40
CA VAL A 84 -22.64 18.35 -2.63
C VAL A 84 -23.88 17.79 -1.94
N THR A 85 -24.48 16.74 -2.53
CA THR A 85 -25.64 16.06 -1.99
C THR A 85 -25.43 14.55 -1.85
N LEU A 86 -26.20 13.94 -0.94
CA LEU A 86 -26.18 12.48 -0.74
C LEU A 86 -26.61 11.72 -2.00
N GLU A 87 -27.53 12.27 -2.80
CA GLU A 87 -28.00 11.63 -4.03
C GLU A 87 -26.91 11.63 -5.12
N GLU A 88 -26.13 12.70 -5.25
CA GLU A 88 -24.95 12.73 -6.13
C GLU A 88 -23.90 11.72 -5.67
N CYS A 89 -23.61 11.67 -4.36
CA CYS A 89 -22.68 10.68 -3.79
C CYS A 89 -23.12 9.25 -4.12
N LYS A 90 -24.40 8.92 -3.92
CA LYS A 90 -24.96 7.60 -4.25
C LYS A 90 -24.84 7.29 -5.73
N ARG A 91 -25.11 8.27 -6.61
CA ARG A 91 -25.01 8.08 -8.06
C ARG A 91 -23.58 7.75 -8.47
N SER A 92 -22.61 8.56 -8.05
CA SER A 92 -21.20 8.36 -8.39
C SER A 92 -20.63 7.06 -7.80
N LEU A 93 -21.06 6.66 -6.60
CA LEU A 93 -20.65 5.38 -6.01
C LEU A 93 -21.18 4.19 -6.81
N ASN A 94 -22.44 4.25 -7.28
CA ASN A 94 -23.00 3.20 -8.12
C ASN A 94 -22.26 3.07 -9.46
N GLU A 95 -21.94 4.20 -10.10
CA GLU A 95 -21.15 4.21 -11.34
C GLU A 95 -19.77 3.54 -11.14
N LEU A 96 -19.10 3.85 -10.02
CA LEU A 96 -17.81 3.25 -9.66
C LEU A 96 -17.91 1.72 -9.49
N LEU A 97 -18.95 1.24 -8.80
CA LEU A 97 -19.18 -0.18 -8.56
C LEU A 97 -19.51 -0.96 -9.85
N THR A 98 -20.21 -0.33 -10.80
CA THR A 98 -20.55 -0.98 -12.09
C THR A 98 -19.35 -1.16 -13.01
N LEU A 99 -18.40 -0.22 -13.02
CA LEU A 99 -17.21 -0.29 -13.88
C LEU A 99 -16.26 -1.43 -13.48
N GLN A 100 -16.31 -1.91 -12.23
CA GLN A 100 -15.45 -3.00 -11.76
C GLN A 100 -15.98 -4.41 -12.08
N GLN A 101 -17.20 -4.55 -12.58
CA GLN A 101 -17.77 -5.87 -12.93
C GLN A 101 -17.46 -6.31 -14.38
N GLU A 102 -16.86 -5.43 -15.19
CA GLU A 102 -16.57 -5.66 -16.61
C GLU A 102 -15.09 -6.01 -16.91
N GLU A 103 -14.19 -6.04 -15.90
CA GLU A 103 -12.78 -6.43 -16.01
C GLU A 103 -12.45 -7.78 -15.34
#